data_AF-A0A8C2XP93-F1
#
_entry.id   AF-A0A8C2XP93-F1
#
_cell.length_a   1.000
_cell.length_b   1.000
_cell.length_c   1.000
_cell.angle_alpha   90.00
_cell.angle_beta   90.00
_cell.angle_gamma   90.00
#
_symmetry.space_group_name_H-M   'P 1'
#
loop_
_entity.id
_entity.type
_entity.pdbx_description
1 polymer ?
#
loop_
_entity_poly.entity_id
_entity_poly.type
_entity_poly.pdbx_seq_one_letter_code
_entity_poly.pdbx_strand_id
1 'polypeptide(L)'
;MDQSVVGVFKSPWGPVAPEPRSCSLTEVMSEQLATQLEEENKAPPPLTGPSADLLPSDDSSETTSDLMLAKMLQMQFDREFDDQLLREEKKFNGDSKVSISFENYRMVHPYEDSDSSEDEVDWQDTRHDPYRAEKPQTTPRKGFTGKGKNITTKHDAVTCGRKNTARMDNFAPEVHVGDGMGMDLKLSNQVFNSLKQHCNSEQRRSARLHEKKEHSTAEQAVDPRTRLLMYKMVNAGVLENINGCISTGKESVVFHANGGSLEEQPVPDEVVLKVFKTTLNEFKNRDRYIKDDYRFIDRFSKLNPRKVIRLWAEKEMHNLTRMRKAEIPCPEVVLLKKHILVMSFIGKDHVPAPKLKDVLLGSEDMKTAFYQVLHVMQQLYQECNLVHADLSEYNMLWHEGKVWLIDVSQSVEPTHPHALEFLFRDCRNVSTVTERVYLNVFI
;
A
#
# COMPACT_ATOMS: atom_id res chain seq x y z
N MET A 1 76.89 55.91 -32.27
CA MET A 1 76.17 57.04 -32.90
C MET A 1 74.83 56.49 -33.34
N ASP A 2 73.85 56.56 -32.46
CA ASP A 2 72.88 57.66 -32.35
C ASP A 2 71.74 57.52 -33.37
N GLN A 3 70.56 57.26 -32.80
CA GLN A 3 69.20 57.60 -33.23
C GLN A 3 68.77 57.37 -34.70
N SER A 4 67.81 56.45 -34.87
CA SER A 4 66.66 56.72 -35.74
C SER A 4 65.45 55.83 -35.40
N VAL A 5 64.38 56.53 -35.05
CA VAL A 5 62.98 56.13 -34.84
C VAL A 5 62.44 55.17 -35.90
N VAL A 6 61.81 54.06 -35.47
CA VAL A 6 60.82 53.29 -36.25
C VAL A 6 59.77 52.81 -35.24
N GLY A 7 58.58 53.40 -35.16
CA GLY A 7 57.52 53.20 -36.14
C GLY A 7 56.71 51.95 -35.75
N VAL A 8 55.86 52.06 -34.72
CA VAL A 8 54.99 50.96 -34.27
C VAL A 8 53.90 50.73 -35.32
N PHE A 9 54.05 49.71 -36.15
CA PHE A 9 52.94 49.15 -36.92
C PHE A 9 51.97 48.47 -35.95
N LYS A 10 50.82 49.09 -35.69
CA LYS A 10 49.70 48.43 -35.02
C LYS A 10 49.00 47.51 -36.01
N SER A 11 49.14 46.20 -35.80
CA SER A 11 48.24 45.18 -36.36
C SER A 11 46.81 45.43 -35.87
N PRO A 12 45.77 45.26 -36.71
CA PRO A 12 44.37 45.40 -36.30
C PRO A 12 43.90 44.31 -35.33
N TRP A 13 44.77 43.35 -34.95
CA TRP A 13 44.44 42.18 -34.13
C TRP A 13 45.25 42.07 -32.83
N GLY A 14 45.78 43.18 -32.30
CA GLY A 14 46.49 43.22 -31.02
C GLY A 14 47.91 42.64 -31.05
N PRO A 15 48.71 42.82 -29.97
CA PRO A 15 50.02 42.19 -29.86
C PRO A 15 49.87 40.67 -29.70
N VAL A 16 50.58 39.92 -30.54
CA VAL A 16 50.70 38.46 -30.43
C VAL A 16 51.47 38.15 -29.15
N ALA A 17 50.84 37.46 -28.21
CA ALA A 17 51.50 36.93 -27.02
C ALA A 17 52.60 35.93 -27.45
N PRO A 18 53.74 35.84 -26.74
CA PRO A 18 54.76 34.84 -27.06
C PRO A 18 54.16 33.44 -26.98
N GLU A 19 54.51 32.56 -27.93
CA GLU A 19 54.04 31.17 -27.91
C GLU A 19 54.38 30.52 -26.55
N PRO A 20 53.44 29.79 -25.93
CA PRO A 20 53.74 29.03 -24.74
C PRO A 20 54.75 27.93 -25.11
N ARG A 21 55.81 27.81 -24.30
CA ARG A 21 56.77 26.71 -24.39
C ARG A 21 55.99 25.39 -24.32
N SER A 22 56.29 24.45 -25.21
CA SER A 22 55.75 23.10 -25.15
C SER A 22 56.27 22.41 -23.89
N CYS A 23 55.46 22.37 -22.84
CA CYS A 23 55.75 21.66 -21.61
C CYS A 23 55.64 20.15 -21.86
N SER A 24 56.63 19.37 -21.45
CA SER A 24 56.59 17.91 -21.60
C SER A 24 55.56 17.30 -20.64
N LEU A 25 54.90 16.20 -21.06
CA LEU A 25 53.84 15.51 -20.31
C LEU A 25 54.23 15.00 -18.90
N THR A 26 55.49 15.12 -18.50
CA THR A 26 55.98 14.79 -17.15
C THR A 26 55.92 15.97 -16.16
N GLU A 27 55.67 17.21 -16.60
CA GLU A 27 55.49 18.38 -15.73
C GLU A 27 54.02 18.66 -15.35
N VAL A 28 53.05 17.99 -16.00
CA VAL A 28 51.60 18.14 -15.72
C VAL A 28 51.11 17.17 -14.62
N MET A 29 52.00 16.34 -14.08
CA MET A 29 51.71 15.49 -12.91
C MET A 29 52.30 16.06 -11.62
N SER A 30 52.27 17.37 -11.45
CA SER A 30 52.57 17.97 -10.16
C SER A 30 51.38 17.76 -9.22
N GLU A 31 51.69 17.15 -8.09
CA GLU A 31 50.86 16.81 -6.93
C GLU A 31 49.90 17.96 -6.50
N GLN A 32 50.24 19.21 -6.84
CA GLN A 32 49.49 20.43 -6.53
C GLN A 32 48.17 20.61 -7.31
N LEU A 33 48.05 20.11 -8.54
CA LEU A 33 46.78 20.16 -9.28
C LEU A 33 45.80 19.07 -8.78
N ALA A 34 46.34 17.93 -8.35
CA ALA A 34 45.58 16.86 -7.72
C ALA A 34 45.03 17.29 -6.36
N THR A 35 45.82 18.02 -5.54
CA THR A 35 45.34 18.53 -4.24
C THR A 35 44.25 19.59 -4.39
N GLN A 36 44.33 20.45 -5.41
CA GLN A 36 43.29 21.45 -5.68
C GLN A 36 41.96 20.83 -6.14
N LEU A 37 41.99 19.78 -6.96
CA LEU A 37 40.79 19.04 -7.38
C LEU A 37 40.19 18.17 -6.26
N GLU A 38 41.02 17.70 -5.33
CA GLU A 38 40.58 16.99 -4.11
C GLU A 38 39.95 17.94 -3.08
N GLU A 39 40.41 19.20 -3.00
CA GLU A 39 39.77 20.23 -2.16
C GLU A 39 38.46 20.75 -2.75
N GLU A 40 38.34 20.89 -4.08
CA GLU A 40 37.09 21.30 -4.76
C GLU A 40 36.00 20.20 -4.77
N ASN A 41 36.38 18.90 -4.73
CA ASN A 41 35.43 17.78 -4.72
C ASN A 41 35.02 17.28 -3.32
N LYS A 42 35.22 18.07 -2.27
CA LYS A 42 34.85 17.67 -0.90
C LYS A 42 33.34 17.73 -0.67
N ALA A 43 32.63 16.69 -1.13
CA ALA A 43 31.29 16.35 -0.69
C ALA A 43 31.27 15.96 0.81
N PRO A 44 30.16 16.18 1.54
CA PRO A 44 30.02 15.74 2.93
C PRO A 44 30.09 14.20 3.07
N PRO A 45 30.38 13.67 4.27
CA PRO A 45 30.81 12.28 4.45
C PRO A 45 29.70 11.27 4.10
N PRO A 46 30.05 10.07 3.60
CA PRO A 46 29.10 9.03 3.29
C PRO A 46 28.58 8.36 4.58
N LEU A 47 27.28 8.11 4.65
CA LEU A 47 26.70 7.15 5.58
C LEU A 47 26.76 5.74 4.96
N THR A 48 27.25 4.82 5.77
CA THR A 48 27.47 3.39 5.50
C THR A 48 26.18 2.66 5.13
N GLY A 49 26.17 1.99 3.97
CA GLY A 49 25.24 0.92 3.62
C GLY A 49 26.02 -0.37 3.28
N PRO A 50 25.45 -1.57 3.50
CA PRO A 50 26.20 -2.81 3.41
C PRO A 50 26.45 -3.27 1.96
N SER A 51 27.69 -3.73 1.76
CA SER A 51 28.25 -4.59 0.72
C SER A 51 27.42 -4.90 -0.54
N ALA A 52 27.87 -4.36 -1.67
CA ALA A 52 27.62 -4.90 -2.99
C ALA A 52 28.60 -6.06 -3.27
N ASP A 53 28.24 -7.26 -2.82
CA ASP A 53 28.77 -8.50 -3.36
C ASP A 53 27.56 -9.35 -3.77
N LEU A 54 27.59 -9.85 -5.01
CA LEU A 54 26.83 -10.95 -5.63
C LEU A 54 26.35 -10.58 -7.04
N LEU A 55 27.26 -10.71 -8.00
CA LEU A 55 26.91 -10.95 -9.41
C LEU A 55 26.79 -12.46 -9.62
N PRO A 56 25.66 -13.00 -10.10
CA PRO A 56 25.63 -14.29 -10.76
C PRO A 56 25.80 -14.13 -12.27
N SER A 57 26.66 -14.98 -12.82
CA SER A 57 26.89 -15.20 -14.24
C SER A 57 25.72 -15.93 -14.92
N ASP A 58 25.32 -15.36 -16.06
CA ASP A 58 24.81 -15.95 -17.31
C ASP A 58 23.53 -16.82 -17.35
N ASP A 59 22.75 -16.56 -18.41
CA ASP A 59 21.60 -17.28 -18.99
C ASP A 59 20.25 -17.35 -18.23
N SER A 60 19.49 -16.24 -18.24
CA SER A 60 18.01 -16.27 -18.40
C SER A 60 17.41 -14.87 -18.66
N SER A 61 16.69 -14.71 -19.78
CA SER A 61 15.83 -13.57 -20.16
C SER A 61 16.41 -12.15 -19.95
N GLU A 62 17.10 -11.61 -20.95
CA GLU A 62 17.69 -10.25 -20.94
C GLU A 62 16.71 -9.14 -20.54
N THR A 63 15.41 -9.28 -20.79
CA THR A 63 14.40 -8.24 -20.52
C THR A 63 14.03 -8.05 -19.06
N THR A 64 14.21 -9.05 -18.18
CA THR A 64 13.95 -8.89 -16.74
C THR A 64 15.10 -8.18 -16.03
N SER A 65 16.33 -8.42 -16.49
CA SER A 65 17.54 -7.71 -16.06
C SER A 65 17.45 -6.22 -16.45
N ASP A 66 17.10 -5.94 -17.71
CA ASP A 66 16.99 -4.56 -18.20
C ASP A 66 15.86 -3.78 -17.52
N LEU A 67 14.73 -4.43 -17.20
CA LEU A 67 13.64 -3.80 -16.46
C LEU A 67 14.08 -3.44 -15.02
N MET A 68 14.86 -4.31 -14.38
CA MET A 68 15.38 -4.08 -13.04
C MET A 68 16.42 -2.95 -13.03
N LEU A 69 17.33 -2.95 -14.01
CA LEU A 69 18.28 -1.87 -14.24
C LEU A 69 17.57 -0.53 -14.51
N ALA A 70 16.56 -0.50 -15.37
CA ALA A 70 15.80 0.70 -15.69
C ALA A 70 15.06 1.25 -14.45
N LYS A 71 14.49 0.38 -13.62
CA LYS A 71 13.88 0.78 -12.33
C LYS A 71 14.91 1.33 -11.35
N MET A 72 16.10 0.74 -11.29
CA MET A 72 17.18 1.21 -10.42
C MET A 72 17.70 2.59 -10.86
N LEU A 73 17.85 2.78 -12.18
CA LEU A 73 18.20 4.07 -12.78
C LEU A 73 17.13 5.13 -12.53
N GLN A 74 15.85 4.79 -12.70
CA GLN A 74 14.74 5.72 -12.42
C GLN A 74 14.75 6.16 -10.95
N MET A 75 14.94 5.22 -10.02
CA MET A 75 15.02 5.52 -8.59
C MET A 75 16.23 6.40 -8.23
N GLN A 76 17.36 6.23 -8.93
CA GLN A 76 18.52 7.12 -8.78
C GLN A 76 18.21 8.53 -9.26
N PHE A 77 17.57 8.69 -10.42
CA PHE A 77 17.14 9.99 -10.94
C PHE A 77 16.15 10.70 -10.00
N ASP A 78 15.14 9.96 -9.50
CA ASP A 78 14.13 10.50 -8.60
C ASP A 78 14.78 10.99 -7.28
N ARG A 79 15.79 10.27 -6.78
CA ARG A 79 16.56 10.66 -5.58
C ARG A 79 17.43 11.90 -5.81
N GLU A 80 18.12 12.00 -6.94
CA GLU A 80 18.91 13.19 -7.28
C GLU A 80 18.03 14.43 -7.41
N PHE A 81 16.83 14.26 -7.98
CA PHE A 81 15.83 15.32 -8.08
C PHE A 81 15.37 15.82 -6.70
N ASP A 82 15.12 14.92 -5.76
CA ASP A 82 14.74 15.29 -4.39
C ASP A 82 15.86 15.97 -3.62
N ASP A 83 17.11 15.51 -3.81
CA ASP A 83 18.29 16.18 -3.26
C ASP A 83 18.47 17.59 -3.86
N GLN A 84 18.11 17.78 -5.13
CA GLN A 84 18.11 19.09 -5.76
C GLN A 84 17.05 20.01 -5.15
N LEU A 85 15.82 19.52 -4.98
CA LEU A 85 14.74 20.24 -4.28
C LEU A 85 15.14 20.62 -2.85
N LEU A 86 15.80 19.73 -2.11
CA LEU A 86 16.30 20.02 -0.76
C LEU A 86 17.34 21.15 -0.74
N ARG A 87 18.26 21.16 -1.71
CA ARG A 87 19.24 22.25 -1.84
C ARG A 87 18.56 23.58 -2.18
N GLU A 88 17.54 23.56 -3.02
CA GLU A 88 16.75 24.74 -3.34
C GLU A 88 15.95 25.22 -2.12
N GLU A 89 15.27 24.32 -1.40
CA GLU A 89 14.55 24.60 -0.16
C GLU A 89 15.45 25.30 0.85
N LYS A 90 16.67 24.77 1.05
CA LYS A 90 17.67 25.34 1.96
C LYS A 90 18.19 26.70 1.50
N LYS A 91 18.36 26.93 0.19
CA LYS A 91 18.75 28.23 -0.37
C LYS A 91 17.65 29.28 -0.15
N PHE A 92 16.39 28.92 -0.37
CA PHE A 92 15.25 29.82 -0.15
C PHE A 92 15.01 30.14 1.33
N ASN A 93 15.25 29.18 2.22
CA ASN A 93 14.99 29.31 3.66
C ASN A 93 16.16 29.90 4.47
N GLY A 94 17.34 30.10 3.88
CA GLY A 94 18.55 30.51 4.60
C GLY A 94 18.44 31.85 5.34
N ASP A 95 18.04 32.91 4.64
CA ASP A 95 17.96 34.28 5.22
C ASP A 95 16.52 34.78 5.43
N SER A 96 15.53 33.91 5.15
CA SER A 96 14.11 34.28 5.18
C SER A 96 13.49 34.04 6.57
N LYS A 97 12.69 35.00 7.05
CA LYS A 97 11.87 34.84 8.27
C LYS A 97 10.68 33.88 8.07
N VAL A 98 10.42 33.46 6.84
CA VAL A 98 9.33 32.56 6.45
C VAL A 98 9.93 31.41 5.65
N SER A 99 9.69 30.17 6.09
CA SER A 99 10.16 28.97 5.39
C SER A 99 9.14 28.51 4.34
N ILE A 100 9.65 28.11 3.18
CA ILE A 100 8.94 27.46 2.10
C ILE A 100 9.35 25.99 2.13
N SER A 101 8.42 25.06 1.91
CA SER A 101 8.76 23.63 1.82
C SER A 101 8.36 23.05 0.47
N PHE A 102 9.25 22.23 -0.08
CA PHE A 102 9.03 21.51 -1.34
C PHE A 102 8.68 20.03 -1.10
N GLU A 103 8.30 19.64 0.12
CA GLU A 103 7.95 18.26 0.49
C GLU A 103 6.92 17.61 -0.44
N ASN A 104 5.93 18.40 -0.91
CA ASN A 104 4.87 17.92 -1.82
C ASN A 104 5.37 17.62 -3.25
N TYR A 105 6.61 17.99 -3.58
CA TYR A 105 7.19 17.84 -4.91
C TYR A 105 8.30 16.78 -4.94
N ARG A 106 8.60 16.14 -3.81
CA ARG A 106 9.57 15.05 -3.78
C ARG A 106 8.99 13.81 -4.47
N MET A 107 9.78 13.20 -5.36
CA MET A 107 9.44 11.97 -6.09
C MET A 107 9.53 10.75 -5.17
N VAL A 108 10.43 10.79 -4.18
CA VAL A 108 10.66 9.78 -3.15
C VAL A 108 10.38 10.42 -1.80
N HIS A 109 9.19 10.18 -1.26
CA HIS A 109 8.91 10.58 0.12
C HIS A 109 9.80 9.80 1.09
N PRO A 110 10.37 10.45 2.13
CA PRO A 110 11.00 9.75 3.22
C PRO A 110 10.01 8.69 3.72
N TYR A 111 10.45 7.44 3.74
CA TYR A 111 9.71 6.36 4.37
C TYR A 111 9.71 6.68 5.87
N GLU A 112 8.77 7.51 6.32
CA GLU A 112 8.51 7.66 7.73
C GLU A 112 7.89 6.35 8.20
N ASP A 113 8.77 5.50 8.75
CA ASP A 113 8.41 4.56 9.80
C ASP A 113 7.73 5.35 10.93
N SER A 114 6.41 5.50 10.81
CA SER A 114 5.57 5.91 11.92
C SER A 114 4.70 4.71 12.29
N ASP A 115 5.26 3.85 13.15
CA ASP A 115 4.49 3.07 14.11
C ASP A 115 3.86 4.02 15.14
N SER A 116 2.91 4.83 14.69
CA SER A 116 2.07 5.67 15.56
C SER A 116 0.61 5.40 15.25
N SER A 117 0.04 4.44 16.01
CA SER A 117 -1.37 4.38 16.42
C SER A 117 -2.39 5.12 15.52
N GLU A 118 -2.90 4.43 14.50
CA GLU A 118 -4.22 4.73 13.93
C GLU A 118 -5.26 3.67 14.39
N ASP A 119 -5.21 3.33 15.69
CA ASP A 119 -6.35 2.78 16.41
C ASP A 119 -6.83 3.92 17.35
N GLU A 120 -8.15 4.19 17.39
CA GLU A 120 -8.86 5.30 18.07
C GLU A 120 -8.70 6.67 17.36
N VAL A 121 -9.70 7.39 16.86
CA VAL A 121 -11.13 7.53 17.17
C VAL A 121 -11.79 8.30 16.01
N ASP A 122 -12.90 7.77 15.48
CA ASP A 122 -13.83 8.56 14.67
C ASP A 122 -14.85 9.17 15.63
N TRP A 123 -14.56 10.36 16.14
CA TRP A 123 -15.57 11.21 16.75
C TRP A 123 -15.89 12.34 15.79
N GLN A 124 -17.14 12.36 15.34
CA GLN A 124 -17.79 13.57 14.89
C GLN A 124 -17.52 14.68 15.90
N ASP A 125 -16.68 15.64 15.53
CA ASP A 125 -16.57 16.90 16.26
C ASP A 125 -16.66 18.09 15.30
N THR A 126 -17.87 18.59 15.15
CA THR A 126 -18.17 19.92 14.61
C THR A 126 -17.86 21.01 15.65
N ARG A 127 -16.67 21.00 16.26
CA ARG A 127 -16.15 22.09 17.09
C ARG A 127 -14.96 22.76 16.41
N HIS A 128 -14.90 24.06 16.58
CA HIS A 128 -13.90 24.93 15.97
C HIS A 128 -12.50 24.55 16.46
N ASP A 129 -11.66 24.08 15.54
CA ASP A 129 -10.28 23.68 15.76
C ASP A 129 -9.38 24.93 15.94
N PRO A 130 -8.82 25.18 17.14
CA PRO A 130 -7.98 26.34 17.42
C PRO A 130 -6.55 26.22 16.86
N TYR A 131 -6.18 25.08 16.26
CA TYR A 131 -4.87 24.85 15.63
C TYR A 131 -4.94 24.83 14.10
N ARG A 132 -6.14 24.94 13.51
CA ARG A 132 -6.29 25.19 12.09
C ARG A 132 -5.83 26.61 11.79
N ALA A 133 -4.70 26.76 11.11
CA ALA A 133 -4.19 28.06 10.68
C ALA A 133 -5.31 28.86 9.99
N GLU A 134 -5.68 30.01 10.56
CA GLU A 134 -6.64 30.91 9.92
C GLU A 134 -6.11 31.26 8.53
N LYS A 135 -6.95 31.05 7.51
CA LYS A 135 -6.62 31.44 6.14
C LYS A 135 -6.18 32.90 6.16
N PRO A 136 -5.08 33.28 5.48
CA PRO A 136 -4.57 34.64 5.52
C PRO A 136 -5.69 35.63 5.18
N GLN A 137 -6.12 36.42 6.17
CA GLN A 137 -7.05 37.52 5.97
C GLN A 137 -6.32 38.65 5.24
N THR A 138 -6.34 38.61 3.91
CA THR A 138 -5.75 39.64 3.03
C THR A 138 -6.57 40.92 2.95
N THR A 139 -7.54 41.11 3.83
CA THR A 139 -8.27 42.38 3.96
C THR A 139 -8.31 42.77 5.43
N PRO A 140 -8.05 44.04 5.79
CA PRO A 140 -8.31 44.49 7.15
C PRO A 140 -9.77 44.18 7.52
N ARG A 141 -10.05 44.06 8.83
CA ARG A 141 -11.40 43.77 9.36
C ARG A 141 -12.49 44.74 8.85
N LYS A 142 -12.08 45.88 8.27
CA LYS A 142 -12.88 46.73 7.38
C LYS A 142 -12.69 46.29 5.92
N GLY A 143 -13.72 45.71 5.31
CA GLY A 143 -13.72 45.14 3.95
C GLY A 143 -13.57 46.12 2.77
N PHE A 144 -12.87 47.23 2.95
CA PHE A 144 -12.58 48.23 1.91
C PHE A 144 -11.27 48.97 2.17
N THR A 145 -10.61 49.42 1.10
CA THR A 145 -9.40 50.25 1.13
C THR A 145 -9.61 51.51 0.29
N GLY A 146 -9.30 52.69 0.87
CA GLY A 146 -9.43 54.01 0.21
C GLY A 146 -10.22 55.04 1.03
N LYS A 147 -10.09 56.33 0.67
CA LYS A 147 -10.90 57.45 1.20
C LYS A 147 -11.60 58.17 0.03
N GLY A 148 -12.88 58.47 0.17
CA GLY A 148 -13.66 59.21 -0.84
C GLY A 148 -14.15 58.34 -2.01
N LYS A 149 -14.11 58.88 -3.25
CA LYS A 149 -14.64 58.23 -4.47
C LYS A 149 -13.84 56.99 -4.94
N ASN A 150 -12.69 56.70 -4.34
CA ASN A 150 -11.82 55.56 -4.69
C ASN A 150 -11.87 54.47 -3.61
N ILE A 151 -13.06 53.96 -3.30
CA ILE A 151 -13.24 52.81 -2.41
C ILE A 151 -13.08 51.53 -3.24
N THR A 152 -12.04 50.75 -2.93
CA THR A 152 -11.84 49.40 -3.49
C THR A 152 -12.34 48.38 -2.48
N THR A 153 -13.26 47.52 -2.90
CA THR A 153 -13.83 46.46 -2.04
C THR A 153 -13.24 45.11 -2.41
N LYS A 154 -13.39 44.11 -1.54
CA LYS A 154 -12.99 42.72 -1.82
C LYS A 154 -13.66 42.09 -3.06
N HIS A 155 -14.71 42.72 -3.59
CA HIS A 155 -15.44 42.29 -4.77
C HIS A 155 -15.06 43.06 -6.05
N ASP A 156 -14.04 43.91 -5.98
CA ASP A 156 -13.52 44.58 -7.16
C ASP A 156 -13.03 43.53 -8.18
N ALA A 157 -13.55 43.62 -9.41
CA ALA A 157 -13.34 42.63 -10.45
C ALA A 157 -11.86 42.52 -10.85
N VAL A 158 -11.13 43.63 -10.80
CA VAL A 158 -9.70 43.70 -11.12
C VAL A 158 -8.87 43.03 -10.02
N THR A 159 -9.15 43.37 -8.76
CA THR A 159 -8.46 42.78 -7.60
C THR A 159 -8.76 41.29 -7.44
N CYS A 160 -10.00 40.88 -7.67
CA CYS A 160 -10.41 39.47 -7.64
C CYS A 160 -9.79 38.69 -8.79
N GLY A 161 -9.71 39.28 -10.00
CA GLY A 161 -9.10 38.67 -11.17
C GLY A 161 -7.61 38.37 -10.99
N ARG A 162 -6.85 39.32 -10.43
CA ARG A 162 -5.43 39.12 -10.10
C ARG A 162 -5.24 38.04 -9.03
N LYS A 163 -6.11 38.01 -8.01
CA LYS A 163 -6.07 36.98 -6.95
C LYS A 163 -6.37 35.58 -7.48
N ASN A 164 -7.22 35.45 -8.49
CA ASN A 164 -7.50 34.16 -9.12
C ASN A 164 -6.30 33.67 -9.93
N THR A 165 -5.67 34.55 -10.70
CA THR A 165 -4.43 34.25 -11.44
C THR A 165 -3.32 33.80 -10.50
N ALA A 166 -3.10 34.53 -9.39
CA ALA A 166 -2.10 34.16 -8.38
C ALA A 166 -2.38 32.81 -7.68
N ARG A 167 -3.64 32.35 -7.69
CA ARG A 167 -4.03 31.05 -7.10
C ARG A 167 -3.93 29.88 -8.08
N MET A 168 -3.60 30.15 -9.35
CA MET A 168 -3.35 29.08 -10.32
C MET A 168 -2.08 28.28 -10.00
N ASP A 169 -1.17 28.85 -9.22
CA ASP A 169 0.04 28.18 -8.72
C ASP A 169 -0.28 26.93 -7.87
N ASN A 170 -1.50 26.88 -7.32
CA ASN A 170 -2.00 25.73 -6.56
C ASN A 170 -2.71 24.67 -7.42
N PHE A 171 -2.74 24.82 -8.76
CA PHE A 171 -3.29 23.81 -9.66
C PHE A 171 -2.26 22.71 -9.96
N ALA A 172 -2.74 21.55 -10.41
CA ALA A 172 -1.88 20.42 -10.72
C ALA A 172 -0.87 20.80 -11.82
N PRO A 173 0.39 20.32 -11.76
CA PRO A 173 1.48 20.69 -12.69
C PRO A 173 1.17 20.44 -14.18
N GLU A 174 0.22 19.55 -14.47
CA GLU A 174 -0.24 19.23 -15.83
C GLU A 174 -0.91 20.44 -16.52
N VAL A 175 -1.44 21.39 -15.73
CA VAL A 175 -1.96 22.65 -16.25
C VAL A 175 -0.79 23.62 -16.47
N HIS A 176 -0.30 23.64 -17.70
CA HIS A 176 0.72 24.59 -18.12
C HIS A 176 0.13 26.00 -18.16
N VAL A 177 0.28 26.74 -17.06
CA VAL A 177 -0.11 28.17 -16.98
C VAL A 177 0.86 29.06 -17.77
N GLY A 178 1.99 28.51 -18.21
CA GLY A 178 3.04 29.22 -18.93
C GLY A 178 3.68 30.33 -18.09
N ASP A 179 4.42 31.19 -18.76
CA ASP A 179 5.04 32.44 -18.28
C ASP A 179 4.02 33.55 -17.96
N GLY A 180 2.72 33.23 -18.01
CA GLY A 180 1.61 34.14 -17.65
C GLY A 180 1.59 34.58 -16.18
N MET A 181 2.29 33.87 -15.28
CA MET A 181 2.42 34.26 -13.86
C MET A 181 3.14 35.61 -13.67
N GLY A 182 4.02 36.00 -14.60
CA GLY A 182 4.75 37.27 -14.56
C GLY A 182 4.02 38.45 -15.22
N MET A 183 2.87 38.20 -15.85
CA MET A 183 2.07 39.19 -16.56
C MET A 183 0.87 39.62 -15.71
N ASP A 184 0.37 40.86 -15.86
CA ASP A 184 -0.82 41.38 -15.15
C ASP A 184 -2.13 40.75 -15.69
N LEU A 185 -2.19 39.42 -15.73
CA LEU A 185 -3.33 38.65 -16.19
C LEU A 185 -4.43 38.64 -15.13
N LYS A 186 -5.66 38.87 -15.57
CA LYS A 186 -6.85 38.93 -14.71
C LYS A 186 -7.81 37.84 -15.13
N LEU A 187 -7.91 36.80 -14.31
CA LEU A 187 -8.82 35.69 -14.56
C LEU A 187 -10.20 35.93 -13.94
N SER A 188 -11.23 35.87 -14.78
CA SER A 188 -12.60 35.98 -14.30
C SER A 188 -12.94 34.82 -13.35
N ASN A 189 -13.82 35.07 -12.39
CA ASN A 189 -14.26 34.05 -11.44
C ASN A 189 -14.88 32.82 -12.11
N GLN A 190 -15.59 33.03 -13.24
CA GLN A 190 -16.22 31.95 -13.98
C GLN A 190 -15.18 31.00 -14.59
N VAL A 191 -14.14 31.57 -15.22
CA VAL A 191 -13.05 30.78 -15.84
C VAL A 191 -12.23 30.07 -14.78
N PHE A 192 -11.88 30.74 -13.68
CA PHE A 192 -11.14 30.12 -12.57
C PHE A 192 -11.90 28.94 -11.95
N ASN A 193 -13.21 29.10 -11.72
CA ASN A 193 -14.03 28.03 -11.14
C ASN A 193 -14.20 26.85 -12.09
N SER A 194 -14.35 27.10 -13.40
CA SER A 194 -14.43 26.05 -14.42
C SER A 194 -13.12 25.27 -14.50
N LEU A 195 -11.98 25.97 -14.53
CA LEU A 195 -10.66 25.35 -14.56
C LEU A 195 -10.38 24.55 -13.29
N LYS A 196 -10.73 25.10 -12.11
CA LYS A 196 -10.61 24.40 -10.83
C LYS A 196 -11.43 23.11 -10.79
N GLN A 197 -12.65 23.13 -11.31
CA GLN A 197 -13.49 21.93 -11.39
C GLN A 197 -12.89 20.88 -12.32
N HIS A 198 -12.36 21.31 -13.47
CA HIS A 198 -11.69 20.44 -14.43
C HIS A 198 -10.42 19.79 -13.84
N CYS A 199 -9.56 20.56 -13.18
CA CYS A 199 -8.36 20.03 -12.51
C CYS A 199 -8.72 18.97 -11.47
N ASN A 200 -9.71 19.26 -10.63
CA ASN A 200 -10.17 18.32 -9.62
C ASN A 200 -10.78 17.05 -10.23
N SER A 201 -11.46 17.14 -11.38
CA SER A 201 -12.01 15.96 -12.05
C SER A 201 -10.92 15.11 -12.70
N GLU A 202 -9.93 15.72 -13.33
CA GLU A 202 -8.82 15.01 -13.97
C GLU A 202 -7.90 14.36 -12.93
N GLN A 203 -7.58 15.04 -11.83
CA GLN A 203 -6.80 14.45 -10.73
C GLN A 203 -7.51 13.21 -10.14
N ARG A 204 -8.84 13.27 -9.97
CA ARG A 204 -9.65 12.11 -9.54
C ARG A 204 -9.66 10.99 -10.57
N ARG A 205 -9.65 11.31 -11.86
CA ARG A 205 -9.63 10.33 -12.95
C ARG A 205 -8.27 9.64 -13.05
N SER A 206 -7.18 10.40 -12.96
CA SER A 206 -5.81 9.90 -12.94
C SER A 206 -5.58 8.97 -11.74
N ALA A 207 -6.00 9.37 -10.53
CA ALA A 207 -5.93 8.52 -9.34
C ALA A 207 -6.68 7.19 -9.51
N ARG A 208 -7.89 7.22 -10.09
CA ARG A 208 -8.66 5.99 -10.40
C ARG A 208 -7.99 5.10 -11.45
N LEU A 209 -7.33 5.70 -12.44
CA LEU A 209 -6.63 4.97 -13.49
C LEU A 209 -5.33 4.34 -12.96
N HIS A 210 -4.61 5.03 -12.07
CA HIS A 210 -3.45 4.50 -11.36
C HIS A 210 -3.85 3.32 -10.49
N GLU A 211 -4.88 3.48 -9.65
CA GLU A 211 -5.43 2.41 -8.81
C GLU A 211 -5.86 1.19 -9.65
N LYS A 212 -6.50 1.42 -10.80
CA LYS A 212 -6.90 0.33 -11.72
C LYS A 212 -5.70 -0.36 -12.37
N LYS A 213 -4.65 0.38 -12.72
CA LYS A 213 -3.43 -0.16 -13.35
C LYS A 213 -2.63 -1.01 -12.37
N GLU A 214 -2.51 -0.57 -11.11
CA GLU A 214 -1.89 -1.36 -10.03
C GLU A 214 -2.68 -2.64 -9.73
N HIS A 215 -4.01 -2.56 -9.68
CA HIS A 215 -4.88 -3.72 -9.45
C HIS A 215 -4.85 -4.79 -10.58
N SER A 216 -4.30 -4.49 -11.76
CA SER A 216 -4.44 -5.35 -12.95
C SER A 216 -3.32 -6.39 -13.15
N THR A 217 -2.28 -6.42 -12.32
CA THR A 217 -1.15 -7.37 -12.47
C THR A 217 -1.30 -8.57 -11.51
N ALA A 218 -1.30 -9.78 -12.05
CA ALA A 218 -1.56 -11.03 -11.32
C ALA A 218 -0.57 -11.34 -10.16
N GLU A 219 0.60 -10.70 -10.11
CA GLU A 219 1.56 -10.77 -8.99
C GLU A 219 1.13 -9.96 -7.75
N GLN A 220 0.06 -9.16 -7.83
CA GLN A 220 -0.41 -8.28 -6.75
C GLN A 220 -1.76 -8.74 -6.17
N ALA A 221 -1.87 -10.00 -5.75
CA ALA A 221 -3.07 -10.50 -5.04
C ALA A 221 -3.33 -9.76 -3.70
N VAL A 222 -2.34 -8.99 -3.22
CA VAL A 222 -2.32 -8.30 -1.94
C VAL A 222 -1.89 -6.84 -2.14
N ASP A 223 -2.58 -5.90 -1.48
CA ASP A 223 -2.27 -4.48 -1.56
C ASP A 223 -0.91 -4.13 -0.89
N PRO A 224 -0.24 -3.03 -1.30
CA PRO A 224 1.07 -2.67 -0.77
C PRO A 224 1.14 -2.54 0.76
N ARG A 225 0.07 -2.03 1.41
CA ARG A 225 0.03 -1.87 2.87
C ARG A 225 -0.01 -3.22 3.57
N THR A 226 -0.74 -4.17 3.02
CA THR A 226 -0.81 -5.54 3.52
C THR A 226 0.50 -6.30 3.30
N ARG A 227 1.18 -6.09 2.16
CA ARG A 227 2.51 -6.66 1.92
C ARG A 227 3.54 -6.15 2.94
N LEU A 228 3.50 -4.87 3.29
CA LEU A 228 4.35 -4.33 4.36
C LEU A 228 4.06 -5.00 5.71
N LEU A 229 2.79 -5.29 6.02
CA LEU A 229 2.41 -5.98 7.25
C LEU A 229 2.97 -7.42 7.30
N MET A 230 2.92 -8.13 6.17
CA MET A 230 3.53 -9.46 6.03
C MET A 230 5.06 -9.39 6.22
N TYR A 231 5.71 -8.37 5.63
CA TYR A 231 7.14 -8.15 5.80
C TYR A 231 7.52 -7.85 7.26
N LYS A 232 6.70 -7.05 7.96
CA LYS A 232 6.89 -6.80 9.41
C LYS A 232 6.78 -8.09 10.24
N MET A 233 5.94 -9.05 9.85
CA MET A 233 5.85 -10.35 10.54
C MET A 233 7.12 -11.19 10.37
N VAL A 234 7.70 -11.17 9.16
CA VAL A 234 8.98 -11.84 8.88
C VAL A 234 10.12 -11.19 9.67
N ASN A 235 10.23 -9.86 9.62
CA ASN A 235 11.26 -9.12 10.36
C ASN A 235 11.14 -9.29 11.89
N ALA A 236 9.92 -9.47 12.40
CA ALA A 236 9.69 -9.73 13.82
C ALA A 236 10.03 -11.16 14.25
N GLY A 237 10.41 -12.05 13.31
CA GLY A 237 10.74 -13.44 13.58
C GLY A 237 9.52 -14.35 13.79
N VAL A 238 8.30 -13.83 13.60
CA VAL A 238 7.06 -14.62 13.73
C VAL A 238 6.95 -15.64 12.59
N LEU A 239 7.41 -15.24 11.40
CA LEU A 239 7.49 -16.06 10.20
C LEU A 239 8.93 -16.07 9.72
N GLU A 240 9.43 -17.20 9.24
CA GLU A 240 10.77 -17.26 8.64
C GLU A 240 10.74 -16.81 7.18
N ASN A 241 9.77 -17.31 6.42
CA ASN A 241 9.61 -17.03 5.00
C ASN A 241 8.13 -17.17 4.58
N ILE A 242 7.80 -16.65 3.39
CA ILE A 242 6.47 -16.78 2.78
C ILE A 242 6.67 -17.39 1.39
N ASN A 243 6.28 -18.65 1.22
CA ASN A 243 6.77 -19.47 0.11
C ASN A 243 5.87 -19.42 -1.14
N GLY A 244 4.61 -18.99 -1.01
CA GLY A 244 3.73 -18.85 -2.18
C GLY A 244 2.24 -18.79 -1.85
N CYS A 245 1.44 -18.45 -2.86
CA CYS A 245 -0.02 -18.43 -2.75
C CYS A 245 -0.59 -19.84 -2.95
N ILE A 246 -1.28 -20.37 -1.94
CA ILE A 246 -2.00 -21.65 -1.99
C ILE A 246 -3.31 -21.48 -2.79
N SER A 247 -4.07 -20.44 -2.47
CA SER A 247 -5.41 -20.25 -3.03
C SER A 247 -5.78 -18.78 -3.07
N THR A 248 -6.37 -18.36 -4.19
CA THR A 248 -6.97 -17.04 -4.33
C THR A 248 -8.48 -17.21 -4.38
N GLY A 249 -9.17 -16.82 -3.32
CA GLY A 249 -10.61 -16.79 -3.26
C GLY A 249 -11.18 -15.45 -3.72
N LYS A 250 -12.51 -15.38 -3.81
CA LYS A 250 -13.24 -14.10 -3.95
C LYS A 250 -12.98 -13.18 -2.76
N GLU A 251 -12.68 -13.73 -1.61
CA GLU A 251 -12.87 -13.04 -0.34
C GLU A 251 -11.57 -12.86 0.46
N SER A 252 -10.63 -13.75 0.21
CA SER A 252 -9.31 -13.78 0.83
C SER A 252 -8.32 -14.44 -0.11
N VAL A 253 -7.04 -14.23 0.17
CA VAL A 253 -5.92 -14.91 -0.45
C VAL A 253 -5.20 -15.67 0.65
N VAL A 254 -4.79 -16.89 0.35
CA VAL A 254 -4.21 -17.82 1.31
C VAL A 254 -2.78 -18.10 0.88
N PHE A 255 -1.81 -17.80 1.75
CA PHE A 255 -0.39 -18.04 1.51
C PHE A 255 0.15 -19.13 2.43
N HIS A 256 1.11 -19.90 1.93
CA HIS A 256 1.97 -20.77 2.72
C HIS A 256 3.15 -19.96 3.27
N ALA A 257 3.55 -20.25 4.51
CA ALA A 257 4.73 -19.67 5.15
C ALA A 257 5.32 -20.65 6.17
N ASN A 258 6.61 -20.51 6.46
CA ASN A 258 7.23 -21.22 7.58
C ASN A 258 7.09 -20.40 8.86
N GLY A 259 6.69 -21.07 9.94
CA GLY A 259 6.61 -20.46 11.26
C GLY A 259 8.00 -20.24 11.86
N GLY A 260 8.16 -19.12 12.58
CA GLY A 260 9.36 -18.85 13.37
C GLY A 260 9.08 -18.98 14.87
N SER A 261 9.33 -17.92 15.62
CA SER A 261 9.02 -17.85 17.06
C SER A 261 8.26 -16.57 17.39
N LEU A 262 7.22 -16.70 18.20
CA LEU A 262 6.43 -15.59 18.69
C LEU A 262 6.56 -15.53 20.21
N GLU A 263 7.15 -14.45 20.74
CA GLU A 263 7.30 -14.23 22.19
C GLU A 263 7.94 -15.44 22.92
N GLU A 264 8.99 -16.01 22.31
CA GLU A 264 9.69 -17.22 22.78
C GLU A 264 8.87 -18.53 22.77
N GLN A 265 7.64 -18.50 22.25
CA GLN A 265 6.88 -19.71 21.96
C GLN A 265 7.16 -20.18 20.52
N PRO A 266 7.34 -21.48 20.30
CA PRO A 266 7.52 -22.01 18.95
C PRO A 266 6.19 -21.90 18.19
N VAL A 267 6.24 -21.28 17.00
CA VAL A 267 5.15 -21.34 16.03
C VAL A 267 5.26 -22.69 15.30
N PRO A 268 4.15 -23.31 14.86
CA PRO A 268 4.24 -24.51 14.02
C PRO A 268 5.12 -24.28 12.79
N ASP A 269 5.95 -25.27 12.43
CA ASP A 269 6.91 -25.19 11.32
C ASP A 269 6.26 -24.74 10.00
N GLU A 270 5.03 -25.20 9.73
CA GLU A 270 4.24 -24.80 8.58
C GLU A 270 2.95 -24.06 9.00
N VAL A 271 2.76 -22.85 8.47
CA VAL A 271 1.59 -22.02 8.72
C VAL A 271 0.97 -21.48 7.44
N VAL A 272 -0.26 -21.02 7.59
CA VAL A 272 -1.07 -20.40 6.55
C VAL A 272 -1.41 -18.97 6.93
N LEU A 273 -1.19 -18.04 6.01
CA LEU A 273 -1.67 -16.66 6.13
C LEU A 273 -2.93 -16.50 5.29
N LYS A 274 -4.08 -16.39 5.96
CA LYS A 274 -5.33 -15.97 5.34
C LYS A 274 -5.44 -14.45 5.36
N VAL A 275 -5.23 -13.84 4.21
CA VAL A 275 -5.29 -12.39 3.99
C VAL A 275 -6.65 -12.02 3.45
N PHE A 276 -7.46 -11.31 4.22
CA PHE A 276 -8.80 -10.89 3.75
C PHE A 276 -8.67 -9.70 2.79
N LYS A 277 -9.29 -9.80 1.61
CA LYS A 277 -9.20 -8.75 0.59
C LYS A 277 -9.85 -7.46 1.08
N THR A 278 -9.17 -6.33 0.87
CA THR A 278 -9.63 -5.02 1.36
C THR A 278 -10.44 -4.20 0.33
N THR A 279 -10.51 -4.67 -0.91
CA THR A 279 -11.07 -3.96 -2.07
C THR A 279 -12.60 -4.03 -2.17
N LEU A 280 -13.23 -2.86 -2.27
CA LEU A 280 -14.65 -2.58 -1.98
C LEU A 280 -15.72 -3.30 -2.83
N ASN A 281 -15.38 -3.88 -3.99
CA ASN A 281 -16.39 -4.38 -4.93
C ASN A 281 -17.01 -5.73 -4.55
N GLU A 282 -16.42 -6.47 -3.59
CA GLU A 282 -16.85 -7.83 -3.24
C GLU A 282 -17.76 -7.89 -1.99
N PHE A 283 -18.03 -6.76 -1.33
CA PHE A 283 -18.64 -6.71 0.02
C PHE A 283 -20.17 -6.75 0.11
N LYS A 284 -20.91 -6.64 -1.00
CA LYS A 284 -22.37 -6.37 -0.96
C LYS A 284 -23.21 -7.47 -0.28
N ASN A 285 -22.72 -8.71 -0.21
CA ASN A 285 -23.50 -9.85 0.31
C ASN A 285 -23.08 -10.30 1.72
N ARG A 286 -22.14 -9.59 2.35
CA ARG A 286 -21.54 -9.98 3.63
C ARG A 286 -22.32 -9.46 4.84
N ASP A 287 -23.03 -8.35 4.70
CA ASP A 287 -23.77 -7.72 5.79
C ASP A 287 -24.75 -8.69 6.48
N ARG A 288 -25.36 -9.62 5.74
CA ARG A 288 -26.33 -10.59 6.28
C ARG A 288 -25.75 -11.57 7.32
N TYR A 289 -24.43 -11.75 7.40
CA TYR A 289 -23.79 -12.70 8.30
C TYR A 289 -23.19 -12.05 9.56
N ILE A 290 -23.17 -10.71 9.60
CA ILE A 290 -22.57 -9.95 10.72
C ILE A 290 -23.58 -8.98 11.34
N LYS A 291 -24.47 -8.41 10.54
CA LYS A 291 -25.41 -7.37 11.00
C LYS A 291 -26.29 -7.83 12.16
N ASP A 292 -26.69 -9.09 12.16
CA ASP A 292 -27.56 -9.67 13.19
C ASP A 292 -26.79 -10.52 14.23
N ASP A 293 -25.46 -10.47 14.21
CA ASP A 293 -24.62 -11.08 15.25
C ASP A 293 -24.46 -10.09 16.42
N TYR A 294 -25.03 -10.43 17.58
CA TYR A 294 -25.03 -9.57 18.77
C TYR A 294 -23.62 -9.16 19.23
N ARG A 295 -22.58 -9.95 18.91
CA ARG A 295 -21.17 -9.62 19.26
C ARG A 295 -20.65 -8.43 18.48
N PHE A 296 -21.29 -8.08 17.36
CA PHE A 296 -20.83 -7.08 16.42
C PHE A 296 -21.89 -6.01 16.10
N ILE A 297 -23.14 -6.19 16.54
CA ILE A 297 -24.30 -5.33 16.22
C ILE A 297 -24.07 -3.85 16.53
N ASP A 298 -23.51 -3.54 17.71
CA ASP A 298 -23.25 -2.17 18.15
C ASP A 298 -22.12 -1.51 17.35
N ARG A 299 -21.16 -2.34 16.90
CA ARG A 299 -20.02 -1.88 16.12
C ARG A 299 -20.40 -1.70 14.66
N PHE A 300 -21.28 -2.52 14.09
CA PHE A 300 -21.48 -2.62 12.63
C PHE A 300 -22.09 -1.38 11.95
N SER A 301 -22.96 -0.63 12.64
CA SER A 301 -23.86 0.37 12.01
C SER A 301 -23.19 1.61 11.38
N LYS A 302 -21.89 1.84 11.59
CA LYS A 302 -21.15 3.03 11.08
C LYS A 302 -19.72 2.74 10.61
N LEU A 303 -19.35 1.49 10.36
CA LEU A 303 -17.94 1.15 10.15
C LEU A 303 -17.46 1.33 8.72
N ASN A 304 -16.29 1.97 8.61
CA ASN A 304 -15.48 1.94 7.39
C ASN A 304 -15.26 0.48 6.95
N PRO A 305 -15.31 0.18 5.64
CA PRO A 305 -15.15 -1.19 5.12
C PRO A 305 -13.88 -1.90 5.62
N ARG A 306 -12.78 -1.17 5.83
CA ARG A 306 -11.54 -1.68 6.47
C ARG A 306 -11.76 -2.19 7.89
N LYS A 307 -12.56 -1.50 8.69
CA LYS A 307 -12.93 -1.94 10.03
C LYS A 307 -13.84 -3.17 9.97
N VAL A 308 -14.75 -3.25 8.98
CA VAL A 308 -15.57 -4.44 8.74
C VAL A 308 -14.70 -5.65 8.44
N ILE A 309 -13.71 -5.54 7.55
CA ILE A 309 -12.81 -6.66 7.21
C ILE A 309 -12.05 -7.17 8.44
N ARG A 310 -11.58 -6.27 9.31
CA ARG A 310 -10.97 -6.65 10.59
C ARG A 310 -11.94 -7.47 11.45
N LEU A 311 -13.21 -7.04 11.55
CA LEU A 311 -14.23 -7.81 12.27
C LEU A 311 -14.47 -9.20 11.66
N TRP A 312 -14.40 -9.36 10.34
CA TRP A 312 -14.48 -10.68 9.69
C TRP A 312 -13.32 -11.59 10.11
N ALA A 313 -12.10 -11.07 10.11
CA ALA A 313 -10.92 -11.81 10.53
C ALA A 313 -10.97 -12.17 12.03
N GLU A 314 -11.42 -11.24 12.87
CA GLU A 314 -11.68 -11.48 14.29
C GLU A 314 -12.76 -12.55 14.48
N LYS A 315 -13.87 -12.48 13.73
CA LYS A 315 -14.95 -13.46 13.81
C LYS A 315 -14.46 -14.87 13.48
N GLU A 316 -13.68 -15.03 12.40
CA GLU A 316 -13.12 -16.33 12.03
C GLU A 316 -12.16 -16.87 13.10
N MET A 317 -11.27 -16.01 13.63
CA MET A 317 -10.37 -16.37 14.73
C MET A 317 -11.13 -16.90 15.95
N HIS A 318 -12.19 -16.20 16.37
CA HIS A 318 -13.03 -16.61 17.51
C HIS A 318 -13.76 -17.93 17.24
N ASN A 319 -14.29 -18.11 16.03
CA ASN A 319 -14.99 -19.34 15.65
C ASN A 319 -14.03 -20.54 15.63
N LEU A 320 -12.83 -20.42 15.03
CA LEU A 320 -11.79 -21.47 15.07
C LEU A 320 -11.37 -21.79 16.51
N THR A 321 -11.26 -20.77 17.36
CA THR A 321 -10.91 -20.96 18.78
C THR A 321 -11.99 -21.74 19.52
N ARG A 322 -13.28 -21.48 19.24
CA ARG A 322 -14.40 -22.26 19.80
C ARG A 322 -14.37 -23.71 19.32
N MET A 323 -14.14 -23.92 18.02
CA MET A 323 -14.06 -25.26 17.44
C MET A 323 -12.91 -26.09 18.01
N ARG A 324 -11.74 -25.48 18.19
CA ARG A 324 -10.59 -26.13 18.82
C ARG A 324 -10.91 -26.59 20.26
N LYS A 325 -11.65 -25.79 21.02
CA LYS A 325 -12.05 -26.14 22.39
C LYS A 325 -13.01 -27.34 22.46
N ALA A 326 -13.77 -27.58 21.40
CA ALA A 326 -14.63 -28.75 21.24
C ALA A 326 -13.91 -29.91 20.51
N GLU A 327 -12.57 -29.83 20.39
CA GLU A 327 -11.73 -30.85 19.74
C GLU A 327 -12.12 -31.16 18.28
N ILE A 328 -12.78 -30.21 17.61
CA ILE A 328 -13.15 -30.34 16.20
C ILE A 328 -11.89 -30.16 15.34
N PRO A 329 -11.60 -31.05 14.37
CA PRO A 329 -10.48 -30.89 13.45
C PRO A 329 -10.63 -29.61 12.60
N CYS A 330 -9.85 -28.59 12.92
CA CYS A 330 -9.82 -27.29 12.25
C CYS A 330 -8.43 -26.63 12.40
N PRO A 331 -8.09 -25.63 11.56
CA PRO A 331 -6.82 -24.93 11.67
C PRO A 331 -6.62 -24.29 13.05
N GLU A 332 -5.42 -24.46 13.59
CA GLU A 332 -5.02 -23.88 14.85
C GLU A 332 -4.64 -22.41 14.65
N VAL A 333 -5.42 -21.47 15.20
CA VAL A 333 -5.04 -20.05 15.21
C VAL A 333 -3.70 -19.83 15.94
N VAL A 334 -2.77 -19.16 15.27
CA VAL A 334 -1.49 -18.70 15.84
C VAL A 334 -1.58 -17.21 16.21
N LEU A 335 -1.93 -16.36 15.25
CA LEU A 335 -1.92 -14.91 15.41
C LEU A 335 -2.96 -14.27 14.50
N LEU A 336 -3.60 -13.21 14.97
CA LEU A 336 -4.38 -12.31 14.13
C LEU A 336 -3.78 -10.91 14.18
N LYS A 337 -3.40 -10.36 13.03
CA LYS A 337 -2.90 -8.99 12.90
C LYS A 337 -3.72 -8.23 11.87
N LYS A 338 -4.56 -7.30 12.34
CA LYS A 338 -5.51 -6.56 11.51
C LYS A 338 -6.42 -7.51 10.71
N HIS A 339 -6.18 -7.67 9.42
CA HIS A 339 -6.94 -8.51 8.49
C HIS A 339 -6.10 -9.68 7.93
N ILE A 340 -5.00 -10.03 8.61
CA ILE A 340 -4.20 -11.21 8.30
C ILE A 340 -4.33 -12.19 9.47
N LEU A 341 -4.91 -13.35 9.20
CA LEU A 341 -5.04 -14.45 10.16
C LEU A 341 -3.98 -15.51 9.85
N VAL A 342 -3.10 -15.77 10.79
CA VAL A 342 -2.08 -16.82 10.76
C VAL A 342 -2.62 -18.04 11.51
N MET A 343 -2.63 -19.19 10.86
CA MET A 343 -3.14 -20.45 11.41
C MET A 343 -2.29 -21.64 10.97
N SER A 344 -2.43 -22.80 11.62
CA SER A 344 -1.67 -23.99 11.25
C SER A 344 -1.98 -24.45 9.83
N PHE A 345 -0.95 -24.97 9.16
CA PHE A 345 -1.10 -25.61 7.87
C PHE A 345 -1.75 -26.99 8.02
N ILE A 346 -2.68 -27.31 7.11
CA ILE A 346 -3.28 -28.64 7.00
C ILE A 346 -2.78 -29.24 5.70
N GLY A 347 -1.89 -30.21 5.82
CA GLY A 347 -1.13 -30.73 4.69
C GLY A 347 0.18 -31.32 5.17
N LYS A 348 1.04 -31.69 4.23
CA LYS A 348 2.36 -32.24 4.52
C LYS A 348 3.35 -31.85 3.43
N ASP A 349 4.59 -31.58 3.81
CA ASP A 349 5.69 -31.30 2.89
C ASP A 349 5.35 -30.16 1.92
N HIS A 350 4.79 -29.05 2.44
CA HIS A 350 4.31 -27.89 1.66
C HIS A 350 3.13 -28.16 0.71
N VAL A 351 2.56 -29.36 0.71
CA VAL A 351 1.38 -29.71 -0.11
C VAL A 351 0.11 -29.60 0.73
N PRO A 352 -0.83 -28.70 0.38
CA PRO A 352 -2.07 -28.54 1.15
C PRO A 352 -2.93 -29.80 1.02
N ALA A 353 -3.63 -30.15 2.09
CA ALA A 353 -4.59 -31.23 2.05
C ALA A 353 -5.67 -30.98 0.97
N PRO A 354 -6.01 -31.99 0.17
CA PRO A 354 -7.00 -31.83 -0.88
C PRO A 354 -8.40 -31.62 -0.30
N LYS A 355 -9.22 -30.84 -1.01
CA LYS A 355 -10.64 -30.66 -0.67
C LYS A 355 -11.40 -31.95 -0.89
N LEU A 356 -12.44 -32.21 -0.11
CA LEU A 356 -13.25 -33.42 -0.23
C LEU A 356 -13.84 -33.59 -1.64
N LYS A 357 -14.12 -32.49 -2.34
CA LYS A 357 -14.52 -32.51 -3.76
C LYS A 357 -13.49 -33.13 -4.69
N ASP A 358 -12.20 -32.86 -4.45
CA ASP A 358 -11.10 -33.17 -5.36
C ASP A 358 -10.47 -34.54 -5.03
N VAL A 359 -10.85 -35.15 -3.90
CA VAL A 359 -10.35 -36.48 -3.50
C VAL A 359 -11.22 -37.59 -4.08
N LEU A 360 -10.57 -38.57 -4.69
CA LEU A 360 -11.20 -39.83 -5.07
C LEU A 360 -11.18 -40.79 -3.87
N LEU A 361 -12.24 -40.74 -3.06
CA LEU A 361 -12.40 -41.64 -1.92
C LEU A 361 -13.06 -42.96 -2.33
N GLY A 362 -12.60 -44.06 -1.74
CA GLY A 362 -13.31 -45.34 -1.81
C GLY A 362 -14.64 -45.29 -1.04
N SER A 363 -15.52 -46.27 -1.30
CA SER A 363 -16.84 -46.34 -0.65
C SER A 363 -16.76 -46.30 0.88
N GLU A 364 -15.80 -47.01 1.49
CA GLU A 364 -15.67 -47.08 2.95
C GLU A 364 -15.11 -45.78 3.57
N ASP A 365 -14.11 -45.16 2.94
CA ASP A 365 -13.57 -43.88 3.40
C ASP A 365 -14.60 -42.75 3.25
N MET A 366 -15.41 -42.79 2.19
CA MET A 366 -16.47 -41.81 1.98
C MET A 366 -17.59 -41.93 3.03
N LYS A 367 -17.99 -43.16 3.39
CA LYS A 367 -18.92 -43.40 4.50
C LYS A 367 -18.34 -42.86 5.81
N THR A 368 -17.07 -43.15 6.06
CA THR A 368 -16.36 -42.66 7.25
C THR A 368 -16.34 -41.13 7.28
N ALA A 369 -15.98 -40.49 6.17
CA ALA A 369 -15.98 -39.03 6.03
C ALA A 369 -17.38 -38.45 6.29
N PHE A 370 -18.44 -39.06 5.75
CA PHE A 370 -19.81 -38.61 5.98
C PHE A 370 -20.22 -38.68 7.46
N TYR A 371 -19.95 -39.78 8.15
CA TYR A 371 -20.25 -39.90 9.57
C TYR A 371 -19.44 -38.90 10.42
N GLN A 372 -18.17 -38.66 10.05
CA GLN A 372 -17.37 -37.62 10.69
C GLN A 372 -17.98 -36.23 10.48
N VAL A 373 -18.42 -35.88 9.26
CA VAL A 373 -19.08 -34.59 8.98
C VAL A 373 -20.36 -34.44 9.80
N LEU A 374 -21.20 -35.47 9.88
CA LEU A 374 -22.42 -35.43 10.71
C LEU A 374 -22.10 -35.20 12.19
N HIS A 375 -21.08 -35.88 12.71
CA HIS A 375 -20.63 -35.70 14.09
C HIS A 375 -20.12 -34.28 14.33
N VAL A 376 -19.28 -33.76 13.42
CA VAL A 376 -18.76 -32.39 13.53
C VAL A 376 -19.88 -31.35 13.41
N MET A 377 -20.87 -31.54 12.54
CA MET A 377 -22.04 -30.66 12.46
C MET A 377 -22.83 -30.64 13.77
N GLN A 378 -22.97 -31.81 14.42
CA GLN A 378 -23.60 -31.91 15.73
C GLN A 378 -22.80 -31.18 16.81
N GLN A 379 -21.48 -31.39 16.87
CA GLN A 379 -20.60 -30.72 17.83
C GLN A 379 -20.56 -29.20 17.61
N LEU A 380 -20.55 -28.74 16.36
CA LEU A 380 -20.66 -27.31 16.03
C LEU A 380 -21.91 -26.70 16.64
N TYR A 381 -23.06 -27.36 16.47
CA TYR A 381 -24.34 -26.84 16.97
C TYR A 381 -24.45 -26.93 18.50
N GLN A 382 -24.07 -28.06 19.09
CA GLN A 382 -24.32 -28.37 20.51
C GLN A 382 -23.24 -27.83 21.44
N GLU A 383 -21.97 -27.95 21.06
CA GLU A 383 -20.83 -27.60 21.93
C GLU A 383 -20.25 -26.23 21.59
N CYS A 384 -20.14 -25.89 20.30
CA CYS A 384 -19.60 -24.59 19.88
C CYS A 384 -20.65 -23.47 19.81
N ASN A 385 -21.95 -23.82 19.87
CA ASN A 385 -23.07 -22.91 19.61
C ASN A 385 -22.89 -22.16 18.28
N LEU A 386 -22.58 -22.89 17.20
CA LEU A 386 -22.32 -22.36 15.87
C LEU A 386 -23.01 -23.19 14.78
N VAL A 387 -23.49 -22.50 13.75
CA VAL A 387 -23.88 -23.06 12.45
C VAL A 387 -22.85 -22.57 11.44
N HIS A 388 -22.26 -23.47 10.64
CA HIS A 388 -21.22 -23.09 9.66
C HIS A 388 -21.74 -22.11 8.62
N ALA A 389 -22.98 -22.29 8.20
CA ALA A 389 -23.72 -21.44 7.27
C ALA A 389 -23.15 -21.35 5.86
N ASP A 390 -22.14 -22.14 5.51
CA ASP A 390 -21.64 -22.31 4.14
C ASP A 390 -20.91 -23.66 3.98
N LEU A 391 -21.41 -24.71 4.65
CA LEU A 391 -20.75 -26.01 4.66
C LEU A 391 -20.97 -26.73 3.32
N SER A 392 -19.89 -27.18 2.70
CA SER A 392 -19.90 -27.92 1.44
C SER A 392 -18.59 -28.68 1.22
N GLU A 393 -18.54 -29.56 0.21
CA GLU A 393 -17.34 -30.29 -0.24
C GLU A 393 -16.12 -29.42 -0.57
N TYR A 394 -16.32 -28.10 -0.72
CA TYR A 394 -15.26 -27.13 -1.00
C TYR A 394 -14.57 -26.58 0.26
N ASN A 395 -15.25 -26.64 1.41
CA ASN A 395 -14.82 -26.10 2.70
C ASN A 395 -14.43 -27.23 3.69
N MET A 396 -14.26 -28.44 3.18
CA MET A 396 -13.83 -29.61 3.91
C MET A 396 -12.56 -30.16 3.27
N LEU A 397 -11.52 -30.39 4.07
CA LEU A 397 -10.27 -31.01 3.63
C LEU A 397 -10.23 -32.46 4.13
N TRP A 398 -9.64 -33.35 3.34
CA TRP A 398 -9.39 -34.73 3.74
C TRP A 398 -7.91 -34.91 4.03
N HIS A 399 -7.57 -35.21 5.29
CA HIS A 399 -6.20 -35.36 5.72
C HIS A 399 -6.10 -36.43 6.81
N GLU A 400 -5.18 -37.39 6.62
CA GLU A 400 -4.90 -38.47 7.59
C GLU A 400 -6.15 -39.24 8.06
N GLY A 401 -7.08 -39.52 7.14
CA GLY A 401 -8.32 -40.24 7.48
C GLY A 401 -9.35 -39.43 8.25
N LYS A 402 -9.15 -38.11 8.36
CA LYS A 402 -10.05 -37.18 9.06
C LYS A 402 -10.55 -36.08 8.14
N VAL A 403 -11.79 -35.65 8.37
CA VAL A 403 -12.36 -34.44 7.76
C VAL A 403 -12.00 -33.22 8.60
N TRP A 404 -11.31 -32.27 7.99
CA TRP A 404 -10.97 -30.99 8.59
C TRP A 404 -11.88 -29.89 8.04
N LEU A 405 -12.45 -29.07 8.93
CA LEU A 405 -13.27 -27.93 8.55
C LEU A 405 -12.44 -26.65 8.42
N ILE A 406 -12.68 -25.90 7.34
CA ILE A 406 -12.05 -24.62 7.07
C ILE A 406 -13.10 -23.55 6.70
N ASP A 407 -12.69 -22.29 6.71
CA ASP A 407 -13.51 -21.13 6.31
C ASP A 407 -14.80 -20.93 7.12
N VAL A 408 -14.62 -20.72 8.43
CA VAL A 408 -15.72 -20.45 9.39
C VAL A 408 -15.98 -18.95 9.61
N SER A 409 -15.64 -18.14 8.61
CA SER A 409 -15.83 -16.69 8.62
C SER A 409 -17.33 -16.31 8.57
N GLN A 410 -18.13 -17.10 7.86
CA GLN A 410 -19.56 -16.89 7.70
C GLN A 410 -20.41 -17.53 8.80
N SER A 411 -19.83 -18.36 9.66
CA SER A 411 -20.56 -19.08 10.70
C SER A 411 -21.33 -18.14 11.63
N VAL A 412 -22.54 -18.54 12.03
CA VAL A 412 -23.44 -17.75 12.87
C VAL A 412 -23.84 -18.54 14.11
N GLU A 413 -24.27 -17.85 15.18
CA GLU A 413 -24.84 -18.53 16.33
C GLU A 413 -26.29 -18.99 16.06
N PRO A 414 -26.78 -20.08 16.68
CA PRO A 414 -28.15 -20.58 16.53
C PRO A 414 -29.25 -19.55 16.82
N THR A 415 -28.96 -18.50 17.59
CA THR A 415 -29.89 -17.40 17.90
C THR A 415 -30.09 -16.44 16.74
N HIS A 416 -29.26 -16.50 15.69
CA HIS A 416 -29.39 -15.67 14.50
C HIS A 416 -30.71 -15.97 13.76
N PRO A 417 -31.45 -14.97 13.25
CA PRO A 417 -32.78 -15.17 12.65
C PRO A 417 -32.81 -16.21 11.53
N HIS A 418 -31.73 -16.27 10.74
CA HIS A 418 -31.56 -17.20 9.62
C HIS A 418 -30.74 -18.47 9.96
N ALA A 419 -30.38 -18.72 11.23
CA ALA A 419 -29.49 -19.83 11.59
C ALA A 419 -30.02 -21.20 11.14
N LEU A 420 -31.30 -21.48 11.36
CA LEU A 420 -31.91 -22.76 11.00
C LEU A 420 -32.04 -22.94 9.48
N GLU A 421 -32.23 -21.84 8.73
CA GLU A 421 -32.24 -21.86 7.27
C GLU A 421 -30.85 -22.24 6.73
N PHE A 422 -29.81 -21.64 7.31
CA PHE A 422 -28.42 -21.96 6.98
C PHE A 422 -28.06 -23.40 7.35
N LEU A 423 -28.48 -23.87 8.53
CA LEU A 423 -28.25 -25.25 8.95
C LEU A 423 -28.94 -26.24 8.01
N PHE A 424 -30.19 -25.97 7.61
CA PHE A 424 -30.91 -26.80 6.66
C PHE A 424 -30.19 -26.88 5.30
N ARG A 425 -29.65 -25.75 4.83
CA ARG A 425 -28.84 -25.70 3.61
C ARG A 425 -27.56 -26.52 3.73
N ASP A 426 -26.85 -26.38 4.85
CA ASP A 426 -25.63 -27.15 5.13
C ASP A 426 -25.93 -28.66 5.13
N CYS A 427 -27.01 -29.09 5.81
CA CYS A 427 -27.46 -30.50 5.79
C CYS A 427 -27.74 -30.99 4.36
N ARG A 428 -28.44 -30.19 3.55
CA ARG A 428 -28.75 -30.54 2.16
C ARG A 428 -27.49 -30.67 1.30
N ASN A 429 -26.54 -29.76 1.46
CA ASN A 429 -25.26 -29.82 0.75
C ASN A 429 -24.51 -31.12 1.11
N VAL A 430 -24.40 -31.44 2.40
CA VAL A 430 -23.72 -32.65 2.88
C VAL A 430 -24.42 -33.93 2.38
N SER A 431 -25.75 -33.98 2.36
CA SER A 431 -26.50 -35.11 1.79
C SER A 431 -26.29 -35.29 0.28
N THR A 432 -26.14 -34.18 -0.47
CA THR A 432 -25.92 -34.25 -1.93
C THR A 432 -24.55 -34.87 -2.26
N VAL A 433 -23.55 -34.62 -1.41
CA VAL A 433 -22.20 -35.17 -1.57
C VAL A 433 -22.21 -36.70 -1.48
N THR A 434 -23.04 -37.29 -0.60
CA THR A 434 -23.13 -38.75 -0.46
C THR A 434 -23.99 -39.42 -1.52
N GLU A 435 -25.06 -38.78 -1.99
CA GLU A 435 -25.90 -39.32 -3.07
C GLU A 435 -25.11 -39.58 -4.36
N ARG A 436 -24.16 -38.68 -4.70
CA ARG A 436 -23.26 -38.86 -5.86
C ARG A 436 -22.42 -40.14 -5.77
N VAL A 437 -22.05 -40.56 -4.56
CA VAL A 437 -21.18 -41.73 -4.34
C VAL A 437 -21.99 -43.01 -4.44
N TYR A 438 -23.22 -43.04 -3.91
CA TYR A 438 -24.10 -44.20 -4.09
C TYR A 438 -24.41 -44.45 -5.58
N LEU A 439 -24.51 -43.41 -6.41
CA LEU A 439 -24.69 -43.56 -7.85
C LEU A 439 -23.42 -44.04 -8.58
N ASN A 440 -22.23 -43.62 -8.15
CA ASN A 440 -20.95 -44.04 -8.75
C ASN A 440 -20.50 -45.46 -8.34
N VAL A 441 -21.16 -46.11 -7.37
CA VAL A 441 -20.90 -47.51 -6.99
C VAL A 441 -21.72 -48.50 -7.84
N PHE A 442 -22.70 -48.01 -8.61
CA PHE A 442 -23.59 -48.82 -9.45
C PHE A 442 -23.43 -48.61 -10.97
N ILE A 443 -22.41 -47.86 -11.40
CA ILE A 443 -21.97 -47.76 -12.80
C ILE A 443 -20.56 -48.33 -12.88
#